data_AF-B7R3T1-F1
#
_entry.id   AF-B7R3T1-F1
#
_cell.length_a   1.000
_cell.length_b   1.000
_cell.length_c   1.000
_cell.angle_alpha   90.00
_cell.angle_beta   90.00
_cell.angle_gamma   90.00
#
_symmetry.space_group_name_H-M   'P 1'
#
loop_
_entity.id
_entity.type
_entity.pdbx_description
1 polymer ?
#
loop_
_entity_poly.entity_id
_entity_poly.type
_entity_poly.pdbx_seq_one_letter_code
_entity_poly.pdbx_strand_id
1 'polypeptide(L)'
;MKFKREVTHVIFFDIEYYVPKEYRNQPGLKANPYLDGSFVIGGVFQRYFPIEDRLEEKEEFWIWDMEGRDTTEQEKNLLEKIYLYFRESWTRWELLGGDPRLTEPIVAGFGITRLDIPVLFARSQIHRIAEPERLYDTYFKLRHFDLSVTSAPMIPENRNPNVLAPVSQNWAVKNLLRDGERKPSGTTVWELYDVEEYKSITERTRGEVELARRVYQELRKIRNGLPGRP
;
A
#
# COMPACT_ATOMS: atom_id res chain seq x y z
N MET A 1 9.07 5.12 -22.40
CA MET A 1 9.01 5.43 -20.96
C MET A 1 10.22 6.28 -20.61
N LYS A 2 10.03 7.51 -20.13
CA LYS A 2 11.13 8.40 -19.72
C LYS A 2 11.14 8.51 -18.20
N PHE A 3 12.32 8.59 -17.61
CA PHE A 3 12.49 8.77 -16.18
C PHE A 3 13.37 10.00 -15.89
N LYS A 4 13.17 10.62 -14.72
CA LYS A 4 13.90 11.80 -14.28
C LYS A 4 14.28 11.65 -12.80
N ARG A 5 15.55 11.88 -12.49
CA ARG A 5 16.19 11.56 -11.20
C ARG A 5 15.40 12.05 -9.96
N GLU A 6 14.98 13.31 -9.97
CA GLU A 6 14.32 13.99 -8.83
C GLU A 6 12.79 13.79 -8.80
N VAL A 7 12.21 13.20 -9.85
CA VAL A 7 10.75 13.13 -10.04
C VAL A 7 10.25 11.70 -10.05
N THR A 8 11.03 10.78 -10.61
CA THR A 8 10.68 9.36 -10.65
C THR A 8 10.85 8.77 -9.25
N HIS A 9 9.72 8.40 -8.66
CA HIS A 9 9.68 7.79 -7.33
C HIS A 9 8.62 6.70 -7.26
N VAL A 10 8.78 5.85 -6.25
CA VAL A 10 7.85 4.79 -5.86
C VAL A 10 7.39 5.10 -4.44
N ILE A 11 6.09 5.04 -4.18
CA ILE A 11 5.52 5.06 -2.84
C ILE A 11 5.28 3.61 -2.44
N PHE A 12 6.00 3.14 -1.42
CA PHE A 12 5.67 1.90 -0.73
C PHE A 12 4.66 2.19 0.36
N PHE A 13 3.56 1.46 0.39
CA PHE A 13 2.56 1.65 1.43
C PHE A 13 1.74 0.39 1.70
N ASP A 14 1.12 0.42 2.86
CA ASP A 14 0.13 -0.55 3.33
C ASP A 14 -0.85 0.21 4.23
N ILE A 15 -2.15 -0.06 4.08
CA ILE A 15 -3.17 0.52 4.96
C ILE A 15 -3.89 -0.56 5.75
N GLU A 16 -4.34 -0.17 6.94
CA GLU A 16 -5.19 -1.00 7.78
C GLU A 16 -6.62 -0.50 7.71
N TYR A 17 -7.55 -1.44 7.60
CA TYR A 17 -8.97 -1.16 7.40
C TYR A 17 -9.79 -1.92 8.44
N TYR A 18 -10.68 -1.23 9.15
CA TYR A 18 -11.55 -1.82 10.15
C TYR A 18 -12.79 -2.45 9.53
N VAL A 19 -13.10 -3.68 9.95
CA VAL A 19 -14.35 -4.37 9.61
C VAL A 19 -15.12 -4.68 10.89
N PRO A 20 -16.38 -4.21 11.02
CA PRO A 20 -17.25 -4.54 12.15
C PRO A 20 -17.50 -6.04 12.31
N LYS A 21 -17.70 -6.48 13.55
CA LYS A 21 -17.78 -7.91 13.94
C LYS A 21 -18.80 -8.70 13.13
N GLU A 22 -19.96 -8.12 12.89
CA GLU A 22 -21.08 -8.67 12.12
C GLU A 22 -20.71 -9.01 10.66
N TYR A 23 -19.70 -8.33 10.09
CA TYR A 23 -19.26 -8.53 8.71
C TYR A 23 -17.99 -9.40 8.59
N ARG A 24 -17.39 -9.84 9.71
CA ARG A 24 -16.12 -10.59 9.71
C ARG A 24 -16.28 -12.05 9.26
N ASN A 25 -17.48 -12.63 9.27
CA ASN A 25 -17.71 -14.03 8.93
C ASN A 25 -18.18 -14.22 7.46
N GLN A 26 -17.48 -13.59 6.52
CA GLN A 26 -17.76 -13.72 5.08
C GLN A 26 -16.57 -14.37 4.34
N PRO A 27 -16.83 -15.15 3.27
CA PRO A 27 -15.78 -15.73 2.45
C PRO A 27 -15.08 -14.66 1.60
N GLY A 28 -13.78 -14.85 1.35
CA GLY A 28 -12.99 -13.98 0.49
C GLY A 28 -12.53 -12.69 1.15
N LEU A 29 -12.45 -11.61 0.35
CA LEU A 29 -12.03 -10.29 0.84
C LEU A 29 -13.18 -9.68 1.65
N LYS A 30 -12.97 -9.56 2.97
CA LYS A 30 -13.98 -9.09 3.93
C LYS A 30 -14.14 -7.58 3.97
N ALA A 31 -13.12 -6.84 3.55
CA ALA A 31 -13.16 -5.39 3.52
C ALA A 31 -14.12 -4.91 2.41
N ASN A 32 -15.12 -4.13 2.81
CA ASN A 32 -16.02 -3.43 1.90
C ASN A 32 -16.17 -1.97 2.40
N PRO A 33 -15.75 -0.97 1.60
CA PRO A 33 -15.76 0.45 1.97
C PRO A 33 -17.14 1.05 2.21
N TYR A 34 -18.21 0.37 1.79
CA TYR A 34 -19.59 0.86 1.91
C TYR A 34 -20.36 0.26 3.08
N LEU A 35 -19.76 -0.64 3.86
CA LEU A 35 -20.42 -1.20 5.04
C LEU A 35 -20.39 -0.19 6.19
N ASP A 36 -21.55 0.01 6.82
CA ASP A 36 -21.70 0.84 8.01
C ASP A 36 -20.71 0.41 9.10
N GLY A 37 -20.15 1.38 9.81
CA GLY A 37 -19.16 1.14 10.87
C GLY A 37 -17.78 0.70 10.39
N SER A 38 -17.57 0.50 9.09
CA SER A 38 -16.25 0.22 8.53
C SER A 38 -15.50 1.52 8.20
N PHE A 39 -14.19 1.55 8.41
CA PHE A 39 -13.37 2.76 8.21
C PHE A 39 -11.89 2.43 7.99
N VAL A 40 -11.14 3.36 7.40
CA VAL A 40 -9.67 3.29 7.33
C VAL A 40 -9.10 3.58 8.72
N ILE A 41 -8.31 2.64 9.25
CA ILE A 41 -7.62 2.79 10.54
C ILE A 41 -6.40 3.70 10.37
N GLY A 42 -5.67 3.53 9.27
CA GLY A 42 -4.44 4.27 9.01
C GLY A 42 -3.52 3.51 8.08
N GLY A 43 -2.26 3.92 8.01
CA GLY A 43 -1.26 3.26 7.20
C GLY A 43 0.12 3.88 7.30
N VAL A 44 1.07 3.19 6.69
CA VAL A 44 2.48 3.62 6.61
C VAL A 44 2.83 3.84 5.15
N PHE A 45 3.53 4.94 4.87
CA PHE A 45 3.88 5.37 3.52
C PHE A 45 5.36 5.72 3.44
N GLN A 46 6.05 5.31 2.38
CA GLN A 46 7.46 5.63 2.20
C GLN A 46 7.80 5.88 0.73
N ARG A 47 8.33 7.07 0.45
CA ARG A 47 8.83 7.42 -0.89
C ARG A 47 10.26 6.95 -1.10
N TYR A 48 10.51 6.37 -2.26
CA TYR A 48 11.81 5.92 -2.72
C TYR A 48 12.09 6.44 -4.12
N PHE A 49 13.27 7.04 -4.31
CA PHE A 49 13.77 7.57 -5.58
C PHE A 49 14.77 6.56 -6.18
N PRO A 50 14.32 5.61 -7.01
CA PRO A 50 15.16 4.48 -7.44
C PRO A 50 16.38 4.87 -8.28
N ILE A 51 16.40 6.07 -8.88
CA ILE A 51 17.54 6.56 -9.68
C ILE A 51 18.62 7.17 -8.78
N GLU A 52 18.23 7.77 -7.66
CA GLU A 52 19.14 8.35 -6.66
C GLU A 52 19.54 7.33 -5.58
N ASP A 53 18.84 6.20 -5.54
CA ASP A 53 18.85 5.26 -4.43
C ASP A 53 18.58 5.94 -3.08
N ARG A 54 17.71 6.97 -3.10
CA ARG A 54 17.36 7.77 -1.93
C ARG A 54 16.01 7.34 -1.38
N LEU A 55 15.95 7.14 -0.07
CA LEU A 55 14.74 6.79 0.66
C LEU A 55 14.36 7.95 1.58
N GLU A 56 13.10 8.38 1.54
CA GLU A 56 12.56 9.34 2.51
C GLU A 56 12.15 8.60 3.80
N GLU A 57 11.96 9.37 4.87
CA GLU A 57 11.41 8.84 6.13
C GLU A 57 10.00 8.28 5.91
N LYS A 58 9.59 7.35 6.78
CA LYS A 58 8.22 6.81 6.75
C LYS A 58 7.28 7.88 7.29
N GLU A 59 6.22 8.14 6.55
CA GLU A 59 5.08 8.92 7.02
C GLU A 59 3.99 7.97 7.48
N GLU A 60 3.36 8.31 8.60
CA GLU A 60 2.38 7.45 9.26
C GLU A 60 1.16 8.27 9.61
N PHE A 61 0.00 7.75 9.22
CA PHE A 61 -1.27 8.41 9.48
C PHE A 61 -2.18 7.40 10.15
N TRP A 62 -2.61 7.71 11.36
CA TRP A 62 -3.48 6.82 12.15
C TRP A 62 -4.69 7.56 12.70
N ILE A 63 -5.81 6.86 12.78
CA ILE A 63 -7.08 7.44 13.23
C ILE A 63 -7.03 7.95 14.67
N TRP A 64 -6.26 7.29 15.55
CA TRP A 64 -6.07 7.72 16.94
C TRP A 64 -5.20 8.98 17.08
N ASP A 65 -4.51 9.40 16.02
CA ASP A 65 -3.76 10.66 15.96
C ASP A 65 -4.58 11.79 15.30
N MET A 66 -5.84 11.52 14.92
CA MET A 66 -6.71 12.51 14.30
C MET A 66 -7.65 13.16 15.31
N GLU A 67 -7.75 14.48 15.19
CA GLU A 67 -8.81 15.26 15.85
C GLU A 67 -10.16 14.92 15.25
N GLY A 68 -11.23 15.02 16.04
CA GLY A 68 -12.60 14.77 15.61
C GLY A 68 -13.50 14.42 16.80
N ARG A 69 -14.81 14.65 16.65
CA ARG A 69 -15.80 14.33 17.70
C ARG A 69 -16.15 12.85 17.73
N ASP A 70 -15.97 12.16 16.61
CA ASP A 70 -16.25 10.75 16.42
C ASP A 70 -15.34 10.15 15.33
N THR A 71 -15.41 8.84 15.16
CA THR A 71 -14.63 8.09 14.17
C THR A 71 -14.85 8.56 12.72
N THR A 72 -16.03 9.12 12.41
CA THR A 72 -16.34 9.61 11.06
C THR A 72 -15.52 10.87 10.77
N GLU A 73 -15.49 11.83 11.70
CA GLU A 73 -14.67 13.04 11.57
C GLU A 73 -13.17 12.71 11.60
N GLN A 74 -12.75 11.79 12.45
CA GLN A 74 -11.36 11.34 12.52
C GLN A 74 -10.91 10.67 11.22
N GLU A 75 -11.72 9.77 10.65
CA GLU A 75 -11.42 9.13 9.37
C GLU A 75 -11.36 10.16 8.23
N LYS A 76 -12.26 11.15 8.21
CA LYS A 76 -12.19 12.23 7.22
C LYS A 76 -10.85 12.96 7.26
N ASN A 77 -10.39 13.35 8.45
CA ASN A 77 -9.13 14.05 8.65
C ASN A 77 -7.91 13.16 8.29
N LEU A 78 -7.99 11.86 8.62
CA LEU A 78 -7.01 10.86 8.21
C LEU A 78 -6.90 10.76 6.68
N LEU A 79 -8.05 10.62 6.00
CA LEU A 79 -8.12 10.49 4.55
C LEU A 79 -7.63 11.76 3.84
N GLU A 80 -7.85 12.94 4.40
CA GLU A 80 -7.31 14.19 3.88
C GLU A 80 -5.78 14.19 3.91
N LYS A 81 -5.15 13.78 5.01
CA LYS A 81 -3.68 13.64 5.09
C LYS A 81 -3.14 12.64 4.07
N ILE A 82 -3.77 11.46 3.96
CA ILE A 82 -3.37 10.44 2.98
C ILE A 82 -3.54 10.97 1.54
N TYR A 83 -4.67 11.60 1.25
CA TYR A 83 -4.93 12.22 -0.05
C TYR A 83 -3.86 13.25 -0.42
N LEU A 84 -3.52 14.14 0.52
CA LEU A 84 -2.49 15.16 0.33
C LEU A 84 -1.11 14.53 0.09
N TYR A 85 -0.78 13.42 0.77
CA TYR A 85 0.47 12.70 0.54
C TYR A 85 0.58 12.18 -0.90
N PHE A 86 -0.49 11.57 -1.45
CA PHE A 86 -0.49 11.14 -2.86
C PHE A 86 -0.52 12.34 -3.83
N ARG A 87 -1.24 13.41 -3.48
CA ARG A 87 -1.25 14.64 -4.29
C ARG A 87 0.10 15.31 -4.36
N GLU A 88 0.87 15.31 -3.29
CA GLU A 88 2.22 15.86 -3.28
C GLU A 88 3.10 15.16 -4.33
N SER A 89 2.98 13.83 -4.46
CA SER A 89 3.67 13.06 -5.49
C SER A 89 3.28 13.46 -6.91
N TRP A 90 1.99 13.76 -7.15
CA TRP A 90 1.53 14.34 -8.41
C TRP A 90 2.06 15.75 -8.62
N THR A 91 2.01 16.62 -7.61
CA THR A 91 2.53 17.98 -7.69
C THR A 91 4.02 17.99 -8.04
N ARG A 92 4.83 17.11 -7.44
CA ARG A 92 6.23 16.92 -7.82
C ARG A 92 6.36 16.54 -9.30
N TRP A 93 5.52 15.63 -9.79
CA TRP A 93 5.50 15.22 -11.20
C TRP A 93 5.03 16.32 -12.15
N GLU A 94 3.99 17.07 -11.80
CA GLU A 94 3.42 18.15 -12.62
C GLU A 94 4.40 19.33 -12.73
N LEU A 95 5.00 19.75 -11.61
CA LEU A 95 5.90 20.92 -11.56
C LEU A 95 7.30 20.61 -12.10
N LEU A 96 7.85 19.44 -11.79
CA LEU A 96 9.22 19.09 -12.15
C LEU A 96 9.28 18.20 -13.40
N GLY A 97 8.17 17.59 -13.79
CA GLY A 97 8.13 16.59 -14.85
C GLY A 97 8.20 17.20 -16.23
N GLY A 98 7.47 18.31 -16.49
CA GLY A 98 7.54 19.16 -17.69
C GLY A 98 7.37 18.49 -19.07
N ASP A 99 7.39 17.15 -19.12
CA ASP A 99 7.38 16.29 -20.28
C ASP A 99 6.28 15.25 -20.05
N PRO A 100 5.20 15.26 -20.84
CA PRO A 100 4.08 14.33 -20.67
C PRO A 100 4.48 12.86 -20.91
N ARG A 101 5.69 12.58 -21.41
CA ARG A 101 6.23 11.23 -21.58
C ARG A 101 6.95 10.70 -20.34
N LEU A 102 7.12 11.53 -19.30
CA LEU A 102 7.70 11.12 -18.03
C LEU A 102 6.76 10.12 -17.35
N THR A 103 7.31 9.02 -16.83
CA THR A 103 6.52 8.06 -16.06
C THR A 103 5.86 8.72 -14.87
N GLU A 104 4.56 8.51 -14.74
CA GLU A 104 3.75 8.98 -13.61
C GLU A 104 4.26 8.35 -12.28
N PRO A 105 3.92 8.93 -11.11
CA PRO A 105 4.29 8.35 -9.83
C PRO A 105 3.82 6.90 -9.71
N ILE A 106 4.68 6.06 -9.13
CA ILE A 106 4.43 4.63 -8.96
C ILE A 106 4.04 4.38 -7.51
N VAL A 107 3.07 3.49 -7.30
CA VAL A 107 2.76 2.94 -5.97
C VAL A 107 3.06 1.45 -5.97
N ALA A 108 3.56 0.95 -4.85
CA ALA A 108 3.91 -0.46 -4.69
C ALA A 108 3.54 -0.96 -3.29
N GLY A 109 3.08 -2.20 -3.23
CA GLY A 109 2.61 -2.88 -2.03
C GLY A 109 2.01 -4.23 -2.40
N PHE A 110 1.50 -4.98 -1.44
CA PHE A 110 0.89 -6.29 -1.70
C PHE A 110 -0.63 -6.20 -1.68
N GLY A 111 -1.27 -6.45 -2.83
CA GLY A 111 -2.73 -6.41 -2.92
C GLY A 111 -3.34 -5.01 -3.07
N ILE A 112 -2.50 -3.99 -3.25
CA ILE A 112 -2.90 -2.58 -3.33
C ILE A 112 -3.91 -2.28 -4.44
N THR A 113 -3.87 -3.03 -5.54
CA THR A 113 -4.81 -2.85 -6.65
C THR A 113 -6.19 -3.42 -6.34
N ARG A 114 -6.26 -4.42 -5.46
CA ARG A 114 -7.49 -5.11 -5.09
C ARG A 114 -8.15 -4.50 -3.86
N LEU A 115 -7.36 -3.98 -2.92
CA LEU A 115 -7.85 -3.51 -1.63
C LEU A 115 -7.53 -2.04 -1.38
N ASP A 116 -6.26 -1.71 -1.16
CA ASP A 116 -5.86 -0.42 -0.56
C ASP A 116 -6.31 0.78 -1.39
N ILE A 117 -6.00 0.79 -2.70
CA ILE A 117 -6.38 1.89 -3.59
C ILE A 117 -7.91 2.01 -3.73
N PRO A 118 -8.66 0.92 -4.03
CA PRO A 118 -10.13 0.98 -4.04
C PRO A 118 -10.76 1.47 -2.74
N VAL A 119 -10.24 1.05 -1.58
CA VAL A 119 -10.73 1.49 -0.27
C VAL A 119 -10.48 2.98 -0.07
N LEU A 120 -9.26 3.46 -0.32
CA LEU A 120 -8.94 4.89 -0.20
C LEU A 120 -9.83 5.74 -1.10
N PHE A 121 -10.06 5.32 -2.35
CA PHE A 121 -10.95 6.02 -3.26
C PHE A 121 -12.40 6.05 -2.75
N ALA A 122 -12.97 4.90 -2.41
CA ALA A 122 -14.37 4.80 -2.00
C ALA A 122 -14.65 5.52 -0.68
N ARG A 123 -13.77 5.38 0.32
CA ARG A 123 -13.92 6.11 1.59
C ARG A 123 -13.72 7.61 1.38
N SER A 124 -12.78 8.04 0.54
CA SER A 124 -12.62 9.46 0.19
C SER A 124 -13.84 10.05 -0.52
N GLN A 125 -14.52 9.25 -1.35
CA GLN A 125 -15.78 9.64 -1.98
C GLN A 125 -16.89 9.84 -0.94
N ILE A 126 -17.07 8.89 -0.03
CA ILE A 126 -18.07 8.93 1.05
C ILE A 126 -17.87 10.20 1.90
N HIS A 127 -16.62 10.51 2.24
CA HIS A 127 -16.24 11.67 3.08
C HIS A 127 -16.08 12.98 2.32
N ARG A 128 -16.26 12.97 0.99
CA ARG A 128 -16.11 14.14 0.10
C ARG A 128 -14.77 14.86 0.27
N ILE A 129 -13.68 14.08 0.31
CA ILE A 129 -12.32 14.60 0.48
C ILE A 129 -11.91 15.49 -0.71
N ALA A 130 -12.34 15.13 -1.92
CA ALA A 130 -12.21 15.94 -3.12
C ALA A 130 -13.28 15.54 -4.15
N GLU A 131 -13.37 16.30 -5.25
CA GLU A 131 -14.24 15.95 -6.38
C GLU A 131 -13.89 14.57 -6.96
N PRO A 132 -14.88 13.78 -7.43
CA PRO A 132 -14.66 12.42 -7.92
C PRO A 132 -13.56 12.29 -8.98
N GLU A 133 -13.53 13.21 -9.94
CA GLU A 133 -12.50 13.25 -10.98
C GLU A 133 -11.10 13.43 -10.38
N ARG A 134 -10.98 14.30 -9.38
CA ARG A 134 -9.70 14.56 -8.71
C ARG A 134 -9.26 13.38 -7.85
N LEU A 135 -10.18 12.67 -7.22
CA LEU A 135 -9.88 11.43 -6.49
C LEU A 135 -9.43 10.32 -7.44
N TYR A 136 -10.12 10.18 -8.58
CA TYR A 136 -9.74 9.22 -9.62
C TYR A 136 -8.33 9.51 -10.13
N ASP A 137 -8.04 10.77 -10.46
CA ASP A 137 -6.73 11.20 -10.91
C ASP A 137 -5.65 10.97 -9.85
N THR A 138 -5.98 11.17 -8.59
CA THR A 138 -5.02 10.99 -7.50
C THR A 138 -4.68 9.52 -7.29
N TYR A 139 -5.67 8.62 -7.27
CA TYR A 139 -5.46 7.23 -6.88
C TYR A 139 -5.27 6.27 -8.05
N PHE A 140 -6.01 6.44 -9.15
CA PHE A 140 -6.04 5.48 -10.26
C PHE A 140 -5.16 5.84 -11.45
N LYS A 141 -4.78 7.12 -11.63
CA LYS A 141 -3.75 7.47 -12.63
C LYS A 141 -2.32 7.15 -12.16
N LEU A 142 -2.14 6.77 -10.90
CA LEU A 142 -0.86 6.26 -10.40
C LEU A 142 -0.52 4.96 -11.12
N ARG A 143 0.77 4.72 -11.38
CA ARG A 143 1.21 3.43 -11.89
C ARG A 143 1.21 2.43 -10.74
N HIS A 144 0.30 1.47 -10.75
CA HIS A 144 0.22 0.46 -9.69
C HIS A 144 1.18 -0.71 -9.97
N PHE A 145 2.14 -0.90 -9.08
CA PHE A 145 3.07 -2.03 -9.08
C PHE A 145 2.72 -2.98 -7.94
N ASP A 146 1.67 -3.78 -8.15
CA ASP A 146 1.17 -4.72 -7.13
C ASP A 146 2.07 -5.95 -7.00
N LEU A 147 2.79 -6.04 -5.88
CA LEU A 147 3.75 -7.09 -5.61
C LEU A 147 3.12 -8.47 -5.49
N SER A 148 1.83 -8.57 -5.18
CA SER A 148 1.13 -9.86 -5.18
C SER A 148 1.05 -10.46 -6.58
N VAL A 149 0.94 -9.62 -7.61
CA VAL A 149 0.83 -10.03 -9.02
C VAL A 149 2.19 -10.07 -9.67
N THR A 150 3.01 -9.03 -9.49
CA THR A 150 4.31 -8.92 -10.19
C THR A 150 5.33 -9.93 -9.71
N SER A 151 5.22 -10.41 -8.47
CA SER A 151 6.13 -11.44 -7.93
C SER A 151 5.76 -12.85 -8.37
N ALA A 152 4.49 -13.10 -8.70
CA ALA A 152 3.98 -14.43 -9.04
C ALA A 152 4.80 -15.17 -10.11
N PRO A 153 5.14 -14.58 -11.28
CA PRO A 153 5.91 -15.29 -12.31
C PRO A 153 7.37 -15.58 -11.93
N MET A 154 7.88 -14.98 -10.84
CA MET A 154 9.26 -15.17 -10.37
C MET A 154 9.37 -16.26 -9.30
N ILE A 155 8.24 -16.76 -8.78
CA ILE A 155 8.20 -17.69 -7.66
C ILE A 155 7.61 -19.01 -8.16
N PRO A 156 8.31 -20.14 -8.00
CA PRO A 156 7.77 -21.44 -8.34
C PRO A 156 6.50 -21.75 -7.52
N GLU A 157 5.40 -22.10 -8.22
CA GLU A 157 4.17 -22.57 -7.59
C GLU A 157 4.24 -24.08 -7.39
N ASN A 158 4.18 -24.52 -6.14
CA ASN A 158 4.33 -25.93 -5.80
C ASN A 158 3.00 -26.69 -5.81
N ARG A 159 1.86 -25.99 -5.76
CA ARG A 159 0.54 -26.64 -5.64
C ARG A 159 -0.10 -26.94 -6.99
N ASN A 160 -0.07 -25.98 -7.92
CA ASN A 160 -0.60 -26.18 -9.26
C ASN A 160 0.18 -25.32 -10.28
N PRO A 161 1.17 -25.91 -10.99
CA PRO A 161 2.00 -25.16 -11.93
C PRO A 161 1.23 -24.64 -13.15
N ASN A 162 -0.02 -25.08 -13.36
CA ASN A 162 -0.86 -24.64 -14.47
C ASN A 162 -1.70 -23.39 -14.14
N VAL A 163 -1.63 -22.87 -12.91
CA VAL A 163 -2.40 -21.70 -12.49
C VAL A 163 -1.44 -20.60 -12.03
N LEU A 164 -1.42 -19.47 -12.75
CA LEU A 164 -0.71 -18.28 -12.34
C LEU A 164 -1.62 -17.44 -11.42
N ALA A 165 -1.44 -17.57 -10.11
CA ALA A 165 -2.20 -16.84 -9.11
C ALA A 165 -1.35 -15.78 -8.39
N PRO A 166 -1.95 -14.68 -7.89
CA PRO A 166 -1.25 -13.75 -7.03
C PRO A 166 -0.69 -14.44 -5.78
N VAL A 167 0.48 -14.00 -5.34
CA VAL A 167 1.16 -14.54 -4.17
C VAL A 167 0.92 -13.66 -2.94
N SER A 168 0.90 -14.27 -1.76
CA SER A 168 0.92 -13.51 -0.50
C SER A 168 2.30 -12.87 -0.26
N GLN A 169 2.34 -11.81 0.54
CA GLN A 169 3.59 -11.20 0.97
C GLN A 169 4.53 -12.21 1.63
N ASN A 170 4.01 -13.06 2.52
CA ASN A 170 4.81 -14.10 3.18
C ASN A 170 5.43 -15.07 2.18
N TRP A 171 4.69 -15.43 1.12
CA TRP A 171 5.20 -16.32 0.08
C TRP A 171 6.28 -15.64 -0.76
N ALA A 172 6.08 -14.37 -1.10
CA ALA A 172 7.08 -13.58 -1.82
C ALA A 172 8.36 -13.38 -1.00
N VAL A 173 8.25 -12.97 0.26
CA VAL A 173 9.39 -12.80 1.18
C VAL A 173 10.17 -14.10 1.32
N LYS A 174 9.48 -15.22 1.61
CA LYS A 174 10.13 -16.53 1.76
C LYS A 174 10.94 -16.93 0.53
N ASN A 175 10.39 -16.76 -0.66
CA ASN A 175 11.01 -17.27 -1.89
C ASN A 175 11.99 -16.29 -2.54
N LEU A 176 11.81 -14.98 -2.35
CA LEU A 176 12.66 -13.96 -2.97
C LEU A 176 13.72 -13.43 -2.02
N LEU A 177 13.44 -13.28 -0.72
CA LEU A 177 14.39 -12.73 0.25
C LEU A 177 15.15 -13.81 1.03
N ARG A 178 14.67 -15.07 1.03
CA ARG A 178 15.21 -16.21 1.79
C ARG A 178 15.32 -15.99 3.31
N ASP A 179 14.76 -14.90 3.83
CA ASP A 179 14.70 -14.64 5.26
C ASP A 179 13.67 -15.53 5.92
N GLY A 180 14.04 -16.12 7.06
CA GLY A 180 13.14 -16.88 7.93
C GLY A 180 12.05 -16.03 8.59
N GLU A 181 11.97 -14.74 8.27
CA GLU A 181 10.95 -13.81 8.75
C GLU A 181 9.57 -14.24 8.21
N ARG A 182 8.75 -14.77 9.12
CA ARG A 182 7.33 -15.01 8.87
C ARG A 182 6.53 -13.99 9.67
N LYS A 183 5.46 -13.45 9.09
CA LYS A 183 4.46 -12.76 9.89
C LYS A 183 3.95 -13.70 10.99
N PRO A 184 3.81 -13.24 12.24
CA PRO A 184 3.10 -13.99 13.25
C PRO A 184 1.66 -14.23 12.77
N SER A 185 1.25 -15.51 12.73
CA SER A 185 -0.14 -15.88 12.46
C SER A 185 -0.87 -15.95 13.80
N GLY A 186 -1.93 -15.17 13.98
CA GLY A 186 -2.78 -15.33 15.16
C GLY A 186 -3.89 -14.32 15.25
N THR A 187 -3.53 -13.03 15.14
CA THR A 187 -4.47 -11.93 15.43
C THR A 187 -4.68 -11.04 14.22
N THR A 188 -5.94 -10.82 13.86
CA THR A 188 -6.34 -9.88 12.81
C THR A 188 -6.17 -8.45 13.30
N VAL A 189 -5.98 -7.49 12.38
CA VAL A 189 -5.86 -6.08 12.76
C VAL A 189 -7.12 -5.57 13.48
N TRP A 190 -8.29 -6.11 13.15
CA TRP A 190 -9.56 -5.72 13.78
C TRP A 190 -9.64 -6.17 15.23
N GLU A 191 -9.11 -7.35 15.55
CA GLU A 191 -9.03 -7.81 16.93
C GLU A 191 -8.05 -6.96 17.74
N LEU A 192 -6.90 -6.60 17.17
CA LEU A 192 -5.96 -5.67 17.81
C LEU A 192 -6.59 -4.30 18.04
N TYR A 193 -7.34 -3.79 17.07
CA TYR A 193 -8.05 -2.51 17.20
C TYR A 193 -9.12 -2.58 18.29
N ASP A 194 -9.91 -3.66 18.32
CA ASP A 194 -10.96 -3.86 19.34
C ASP A 194 -10.42 -3.89 20.79
N VAL A 195 -9.13 -4.24 20.97
CA VAL A 195 -8.46 -4.24 22.29
C VAL A 195 -7.45 -3.10 22.44
N GLU A 196 -7.49 -2.10 21.57
CA GLU A 196 -6.65 -0.89 21.61
C GLU A 196 -5.13 -1.15 21.54
N GLU A 197 -4.72 -2.26 20.91
CA GLU A 197 -3.31 -2.64 20.71
C GLU A 197 -2.68 -1.88 19.53
N TYR A 198 -2.80 -0.55 19.54
CA TYR A 198 -2.41 0.35 18.43
C TYR A 198 -0.92 0.24 18.07
N LYS A 199 -0.06 0.10 19.08
CA LYS A 199 1.39 -0.08 18.87
C LYS A 199 1.70 -1.31 18.02
N SER A 200 1.01 -2.42 18.30
CA SER A 200 1.16 -3.68 17.57
C SER A 200 0.73 -3.54 16.11
N ILE A 201 -0.34 -2.77 15.85
CA ILE A 201 -0.80 -2.44 14.49
C ILE A 201 0.29 -1.66 13.75
N THR A 202 0.76 -0.56 14.34
CA THR A 202 1.78 0.31 13.73
C THR A 202 3.09 -0.42 13.43
N GLU A 203 3.64 -1.15 14.40
CA GLU A 203 4.90 -1.89 14.22
C GLU A 203 4.78 -2.94 13.12
N ARG A 204 3.63 -3.62 13.06
CA ARG A 204 3.34 -4.57 11.99
C ARG A 204 3.33 -3.87 10.64
N THR A 205 2.49 -2.86 10.43
CA THR A 205 2.35 -2.16 9.14
C THR A 205 3.68 -1.53 8.69
N ARG A 206 4.50 -0.99 9.61
CA ARG A 206 5.87 -0.53 9.32
C ARG A 206 6.73 -1.63 8.71
N GLY A 207 6.68 -2.82 9.31
CA GLY A 207 7.36 -4.01 8.82
C GLY A 207 6.83 -4.47 7.46
N GLU A 208 5.51 -4.39 7.22
CA GLU A 208 4.90 -4.75 5.94
C GLU A 208 5.39 -3.85 4.79
N VAL A 209 5.46 -2.53 5.01
CA VAL A 209 6.01 -1.58 4.03
C VAL A 209 7.49 -1.83 3.77
N GLU A 210 8.27 -2.11 4.81
CA GLU A 210 9.69 -2.43 4.69
C GLU A 210 9.93 -3.70 3.87
N LEU A 211 9.16 -4.77 4.14
CA LEU A 211 9.22 -6.01 3.37
C LEU A 211 8.79 -5.80 1.91
N ALA A 212 7.75 -5.00 1.66
CA ALA A 212 7.34 -4.64 0.30
C ALA A 212 8.46 -3.95 -0.48
N ARG A 213 9.13 -2.98 0.14
CA ARG A 213 10.29 -2.29 -0.43
C ARG A 213 11.43 -3.27 -0.76
N ARG A 214 11.77 -4.16 0.17
CA ARG A 214 12.84 -5.17 -0.01
C ARG A 214 12.52 -6.13 -1.16
N VAL A 215 11.29 -6.64 -1.23
CA VAL A 215 10.84 -7.49 -2.34
C VAL A 215 10.93 -6.76 -3.68
N TYR A 216 10.44 -5.51 -3.75
CA TYR A 216 10.55 -4.70 -4.96
C TYR A 216 11.99 -4.53 -5.43
N GLN A 217 12.92 -4.24 -4.50
CA GLN A 217 14.34 -4.10 -4.81
C GLN A 217 14.95 -5.41 -5.32
N GLU A 218 14.54 -6.56 -4.77
CA GLU A 218 15.03 -7.86 -5.23
C GLU A 218 14.50 -8.22 -6.61
N LEU A 219 13.21 -7.99 -6.88
CA LEU A 219 12.64 -8.14 -8.22
C LEU A 219 13.38 -7.29 -9.26
N ARG A 220 13.75 -6.05 -8.90
CA ARG A 220 14.55 -5.18 -9.76
C ARG A 220 15.93 -5.78 -10.08
N LYS A 221 16.61 -6.39 -9.10
CA LYS A 221 17.90 -7.07 -9.32
C LYS A 221 17.75 -8.26 -10.26
N ILE A 222 16.81 -9.15 -9.95
CA ILE A 222 16.51 -10.35 -10.75
C ILE A 222 16.22 -9.96 -12.21
N ARG A 223 15.31 -9.00 -12.43
CA ARG A 223 14.95 -8.52 -13.78
C ARG A 223 16.15 -7.98 -14.56
N ASN A 224 17.08 -7.30 -13.89
CA ASN A 224 18.23 -6.69 -14.54
C ASN A 224 19.41 -7.67 -14.72
N GLY A 225 19.23 -8.97 -14.43
CA GLY A 225 20.30 -9.96 -14.49
C GLY A 225 21.45 -9.65 -13.52
N LEU A 226 21.23 -8.77 -12.54
CA LEU A 226 22.16 -8.60 -11.44
C LEU A 226 22.07 -9.87 -10.61
N PRO A 227 23.20 -10.43 -10.14
CA PRO A 227 23.15 -11.57 -9.25
C PRO A 227 22.20 -11.20 -8.10
N GLY A 228 21.09 -11.93 -7.99
CA GLY A 228 20.44 -12.11 -6.70
C GLY A 228 21.55 -12.55 -5.75
N ARG A 229 21.61 -11.99 -4.54
CA ARG A 229 22.68 -12.39 -3.62
C ARG A 229 22.68 -13.94 -3.52
N PRO A 230 23.87 -14.57 -3.52
CA PRO A 230 24.01 -16.03 -3.58
C PRO A 230 23.11 -16.76 -2.59
#